data_AF-A0A9P6H9U1-F1
#
_entry.id   AF-A0A9P6H9U1-F1
#
_cell.length_a   1.000
_cell.length_b   1.000
_cell.length_c   1.000
_cell.angle_alpha   90.00
_cell.angle_beta   90.00
_cell.angle_gamma   90.00
#
_symmetry.space_group_name_H-M   'P 1'
#
loop_
_entity.id
_entity.type
_entity.pdbx_description
1 polymer ?
#
loop_
_entity_poly.entity_id
_entity_poly.type
_entity_poly.pdbx_seq_one_letter_code
_entity_poly.pdbx_strand_id
1 'polypeptide(L)'
;MENWNRLSSSFSSINIGQSASKLARGIQVNVQVAKERLGQVGQDELTELPPEYKELEARVDALRAAHVSFLKIAKVYQFETYDYPTQIQESIADFSTTVGTTVTNFAAANLQGTNLPAPAPVQPKPIQHKTLPHALYRASLTAVTDLSAASKDDKLTPALTAYGAAWEKIAAARLQQDEAIRSEFLQPWQQTLSTNISVAIKARQAVRTSRLELDAAKQIIHSLKSAGPAKQEAARIEVENAEDDLVQKTEVAIQLMKTVLDNPEPIKNLNELIKAQLVFHATTAEALSAAQGEIEELSVSAEASFRKSRDH
;
A
#
# COMPACT_ATOMS: atom_id res chain seq x y z
N MET A 1 21.67 -50.78 7.45
CA MET A 1 22.89 -49.98 7.28
C MET A 1 22.94 -49.29 5.90
N GLU A 2 21.80 -48.98 5.26
CA GLU A 2 21.78 -48.33 3.93
C GLU A 2 21.41 -46.84 3.97
N ASN A 3 20.85 -46.36 5.08
CA ASN A 3 20.45 -44.95 5.24
C ASN A 3 21.60 -44.03 5.69
N TRP A 4 22.69 -44.58 6.25
CA TRP A 4 23.87 -43.80 6.63
C TRP A 4 24.78 -43.49 5.43
N ASN A 5 24.83 -44.40 4.45
CA ASN A 5 25.61 -44.22 3.23
C ASN A 5 25.00 -43.19 2.26
N ARG A 6 23.71 -42.84 2.41
CA ARG A 6 23.04 -41.80 1.61
C ARG A 6 23.26 -40.38 2.16
N LEU A 7 23.50 -40.25 3.47
CA LEU A 7 23.88 -38.98 4.07
C LEU A 7 25.34 -38.65 3.77
N SER A 8 26.26 -39.63 3.79
CA SER A 8 27.66 -39.39 3.44
C SER A 8 27.90 -39.07 1.96
N SER A 9 27.04 -39.53 1.05
CA SER A 9 27.12 -39.21 -0.39
C SER A 9 26.51 -37.86 -0.77
N SER A 10 25.75 -37.23 0.15
CA SER A 10 25.17 -35.89 -0.06
C SER A 10 26.12 -34.76 0.39
N PHE A 11 27.17 -35.08 1.13
CA PHE A 11 28.21 -34.12 1.55
C PHE A 11 29.47 -34.13 0.67
N SER A 12 29.65 -35.14 -0.19
CA SER A 12 30.82 -35.26 -1.07
C SER A 12 30.70 -34.52 -2.41
N SER A 13 29.54 -33.91 -2.70
CA SER A 13 29.31 -33.15 -3.95
C SER A 13 29.19 -31.64 -3.73
N ILE A 14 29.38 -31.13 -2.51
CA ILE A 14 29.52 -29.70 -2.27
C ILE A 14 30.90 -29.31 -2.75
N ASN A 15 30.95 -28.58 -3.87
CA ASN A 15 32.15 -28.02 -4.45
C ASN A 15 32.73 -26.95 -3.50
N ILE A 16 33.46 -27.42 -2.47
CA ILE A 16 34.06 -26.64 -1.38
C ILE A 16 34.97 -25.53 -1.92
N GLY A 17 35.58 -25.71 -3.09
CA GLY A 17 36.37 -24.67 -3.74
C GLY A 17 35.54 -23.47 -4.19
N GLN A 18 34.34 -23.68 -4.75
CA GLN A 18 33.47 -22.58 -5.19
C GLN A 18 32.73 -21.90 -4.03
N SER A 19 32.33 -22.66 -3.00
CA SER A 19 31.70 -22.09 -1.81
C SER A 19 32.71 -21.36 -0.91
N ALA A 20 33.94 -21.86 -0.78
CA ALA A 20 35.01 -21.16 -0.06
C ALA A 20 35.41 -19.85 -0.76
N SER A 21 35.53 -19.84 -2.10
CA SER A 21 35.84 -18.61 -2.85
C SER A 21 34.71 -17.56 -2.80
N LYS A 22 33.45 -17.98 -2.68
CA LYS A 22 32.31 -17.06 -2.47
C LYS A 22 32.26 -16.54 -1.03
N LEU A 23 32.59 -17.38 -0.06
CA LEU A 23 32.61 -17.01 1.36
C LEU A 23 33.81 -16.10 1.70
N ALA A 24 34.97 -16.38 1.11
CA ALA A 24 36.16 -15.52 1.21
C ALA A 24 35.92 -14.13 0.59
N ARG A 25 35.31 -14.07 -0.61
CA ARG A 25 34.86 -12.80 -1.22
C ARG A 25 33.87 -12.06 -0.33
N GLY A 26 32.88 -12.76 0.24
CA GLY A 26 31.91 -12.14 1.16
C GLY A 26 32.54 -11.55 2.43
N ILE A 27 33.54 -12.21 3.01
CA ILE A 27 34.28 -11.70 4.17
C ILE A 27 35.12 -10.48 3.78
N GLN A 28 35.80 -10.50 2.64
CA GLN A 28 36.62 -9.38 2.16
C GLN A 28 35.78 -8.13 1.85
N VAL A 29 34.63 -8.29 1.18
CA VAL A 29 33.69 -7.19 0.92
C VAL A 29 33.20 -6.57 2.24
N ASN A 30 32.90 -7.37 3.26
CA ASN A 30 32.49 -6.87 4.57
C ASN A 30 33.62 -6.11 5.30
N VAL A 31 34.87 -6.54 5.15
CA VAL A 31 36.04 -5.83 5.71
C VAL A 31 36.24 -4.48 5.03
N GLN A 32 36.04 -4.39 3.71
CA GLN A 32 36.13 -3.14 2.96
C GLN A 32 34.99 -2.17 3.34
N VAL A 33 33.75 -2.66 3.49
CA VAL A 33 32.60 -1.88 3.99
C VAL A 33 32.87 -1.32 5.40
N ALA A 34 33.52 -2.11 6.27
CA ALA A 34 33.90 -1.65 7.59
C ALA A 34 34.99 -0.56 7.53
N LYS A 35 36.02 -0.74 6.69
CA LYS A 35 37.09 0.25 6.50
C LYS A 35 36.58 1.58 5.93
N GLU A 36 35.64 1.55 5.00
CA GLU A 36 35.01 2.75 4.43
C GLU A 36 34.13 3.48 5.45
N ARG A 37 33.39 2.75 6.30
CA ARG A 37 32.60 3.37 7.39
C ARG A 37 33.45 3.95 8.51
N LEU A 38 34.67 3.43 8.71
CA LEU A 38 35.63 3.91 9.71
C LEU A 38 36.57 5.01 9.20
N GLY A 39 36.44 5.43 7.93
CA GLY A 39 37.22 6.55 7.38
C GLY A 39 38.72 6.28 7.21
N GLN A 40 39.14 5.01 7.18
CA GLN A 40 40.55 4.60 7.03
C GLN A 40 41.02 4.46 5.57
N VAL A 41 40.16 4.75 4.59
CA VAL A 41 40.47 4.71 3.16
C VAL A 41 40.52 6.15 2.64
N GLY A 42 41.63 6.54 2.01
CA GLY A 42 41.75 7.87 1.39
C GLY A 42 40.76 8.01 0.24
N GLN A 43 40.16 9.19 0.06
CA GLN A 43 39.18 9.44 -1.00
C GLN A 43 39.72 9.12 -2.41
N ASP A 44 41.04 9.22 -2.62
CA ASP A 44 41.71 8.89 -3.89
C ASP A 44 41.78 7.37 -4.20
N GLU A 45 41.59 6.49 -3.21
CA GLU A 45 41.57 5.03 -3.41
C GLU A 45 40.17 4.48 -3.73
N LEU A 46 39.14 5.30 -3.61
CA LEU A 46 37.76 4.90 -3.85
C LEU A 46 37.44 5.00 -5.34
N THR A 47 36.98 3.91 -5.97
CA THR A 47 36.52 4.01 -7.36
C THR A 47 35.31 4.95 -7.45
N GLU A 48 35.46 6.07 -8.16
CA GLU A 48 34.38 7.04 -8.34
C GLU A 48 33.38 6.59 -9.41
N LEU A 49 32.10 6.76 -9.13
CA LEU A 49 31.04 6.53 -10.12
C LEU A 49 30.79 7.80 -10.96
N PRO A 50 30.37 7.66 -12.24
CA PRO A 50 30.10 8.80 -13.11
C PRO A 50 29.11 9.81 -12.51
N PRO A 51 29.26 11.12 -12.77
CA PRO A 51 28.32 12.14 -12.27
C PRO A 51 26.86 11.89 -12.70
N GLU A 52 26.63 11.50 -13.96
CA GLU A 52 25.29 11.17 -14.48
C GLU A 52 24.64 10.03 -13.70
N TYR A 53 25.43 9.02 -13.30
CA TYR A 53 24.95 7.92 -12.47
C TYR A 53 24.44 8.42 -11.12
N LYS A 54 25.24 9.24 -10.43
CA LYS A 54 24.89 9.80 -9.11
C LYS A 54 23.64 10.68 -9.18
N GLU A 55 23.45 11.44 -10.26
CA GLU A 55 22.24 12.22 -10.48
C GLU A 55 21.00 11.32 -10.64
N LEU A 56 21.11 10.26 -11.45
CA LEU A 56 20.03 9.29 -11.62
C LEU A 56 19.67 8.61 -10.30
N GLU A 57 20.65 8.25 -9.48
CA GLU A 57 20.42 7.70 -8.15
C GLU A 57 19.57 8.63 -7.28
N ALA A 58 19.97 9.91 -7.19
CA ALA A 58 19.26 10.90 -6.39
C ALA A 58 17.81 11.10 -6.88
N ARG A 59 17.60 11.11 -8.21
CA ARG A 59 16.26 11.23 -8.80
C ARG A 59 15.40 10.01 -8.51
N VAL A 60 15.94 8.79 -8.61
CA VAL A 60 15.21 7.56 -8.28
C VAL A 60 14.88 7.48 -6.79
N ASP A 61 15.79 7.93 -5.92
CA ASP A 61 15.54 8.00 -4.47
C ASP A 61 14.43 8.99 -4.13
N ALA A 62 14.42 10.17 -4.76
CA ALA A 62 13.35 11.14 -4.64
C ALA A 62 12.01 10.58 -5.14
N LEU A 63 12.00 9.91 -6.29
CA LEU A 63 10.80 9.27 -6.84
C LEU A 63 10.24 8.18 -5.91
N ARG A 64 11.12 7.35 -5.34
CA ARG A 64 10.74 6.34 -4.34
C ARG A 64 10.17 6.99 -3.09
N ALA A 65 10.82 8.04 -2.58
CA ALA A 65 10.35 8.77 -1.40
C ALA A 65 8.96 9.37 -1.62
N ALA A 66 8.71 9.93 -2.81
CA ALA A 66 7.39 10.42 -3.21
C ALA A 66 6.35 9.27 -3.20
N HIS A 67 6.67 8.13 -3.80
CA HIS A 67 5.77 6.97 -3.81
C HIS A 67 5.41 6.51 -2.40
N VAL A 68 6.41 6.33 -1.55
CA VAL A 68 6.20 5.88 -0.16
C VAL A 68 5.39 6.89 0.65
N SER A 69 5.66 8.19 0.47
CA SER A 69 4.97 9.25 1.23
C SER A 69 3.49 9.33 0.87
N PHE A 70 3.13 9.29 -0.41
CA PHE A 70 1.74 9.28 -0.85
C PHE A 70 1.01 8.02 -0.40
N LEU A 71 1.64 6.86 -0.62
CA LEU A 71 1.07 5.57 -0.24
C LEU A 71 0.82 5.50 1.27
N LYS A 72 1.71 6.04 2.12
CA LYS A 72 1.51 6.07 3.58
C LYS A 72 0.17 6.68 3.99
N ILE A 73 -0.24 7.76 3.33
CA ILE A 73 -1.50 8.45 3.62
C ILE A 73 -2.67 7.78 2.91
N ALA A 74 -2.56 7.56 1.61
CA ALA A 74 -3.67 7.09 0.79
C ALA A 74 -4.12 5.65 1.10
N LYS A 75 -3.29 4.82 1.75
CA LYS A 75 -3.71 3.48 2.24
C LYS A 75 -4.97 3.51 3.10
N VAL A 76 -5.28 4.65 3.70
CA VAL A 76 -6.49 4.88 4.49
C VAL A 76 -7.77 4.48 3.74
N TYR A 77 -7.81 4.70 2.42
CA TYR A 77 -8.94 4.32 1.55
C TYR A 77 -9.16 2.80 1.43
N GLN A 78 -8.28 1.96 1.98
CA GLN A 78 -8.50 0.51 2.06
C GLN A 78 -9.42 0.12 3.22
N PHE A 79 -9.63 1.02 4.18
CA PHE A 79 -10.36 0.72 5.42
C PHE A 79 -11.63 1.55 5.49
N GLU A 80 -12.78 0.98 5.16
CA GLU A 80 -14.06 1.70 5.11
C GLU A 80 -14.38 2.59 6.33
N THR A 81 -13.87 2.26 7.52
CA THR A 81 -14.08 3.03 8.76
C THR A 81 -13.19 4.26 8.91
N TYR A 82 -12.35 4.58 7.92
CA TYR A 82 -11.33 5.63 8.07
C TYR A 82 -11.91 7.03 8.33
N ASP A 83 -13.09 7.30 7.79
CA ASP A 83 -13.78 8.57 7.95
C ASP A 83 -14.71 8.59 9.17
N TYR A 84 -14.83 7.47 9.87
CA TYR A 84 -15.68 7.35 11.07
C TYR A 84 -15.08 6.41 12.14
N PRO A 85 -13.95 6.79 12.77
CA PRO A 85 -13.18 5.91 13.64
C PRO A 85 -13.85 5.59 14.99
N THR A 86 -14.90 6.33 15.40
CA THR A 86 -15.61 6.09 16.67
C THR A 86 -16.45 4.80 16.66
N GLN A 87 -16.66 4.19 15.49
CA GLN A 87 -17.47 2.98 15.29
C GLN A 87 -16.79 1.64 15.64
N ILE A 88 -15.52 1.67 16.07
CA ILE A 88 -14.81 0.43 16.46
C ILE A 88 -15.51 -0.25 17.66
N GLN A 89 -16.20 0.52 18.52
CA GLN A 89 -16.96 -0.03 19.64
C GLN A 89 -18.31 -0.65 19.22
N GLU A 90 -19.03 -0.04 18.27
CA GLU A 90 -20.30 -0.57 17.74
C GLU A 90 -20.08 -1.87 16.93
N SER A 91 -18.89 -2.03 16.34
CA SER A 91 -18.52 -3.20 15.55
C SER A 91 -18.49 -4.52 16.33
N ILE A 92 -18.27 -4.48 17.65
CA ILE A 92 -18.19 -5.69 18.50
C ILE A 92 -19.61 -6.21 18.80
N ALA A 93 -20.58 -5.31 18.97
CA ALA A 93 -21.98 -5.69 19.17
C ALA A 93 -22.56 -6.34 17.92
N ASP A 94 -22.32 -5.77 16.74
CA ASP A 94 -22.79 -6.32 15.46
C ASP A 94 -22.18 -7.70 15.13
N PHE A 95 -20.90 -7.94 15.45
CA PHE A 95 -20.25 -9.25 15.20
C PHE A 95 -20.93 -10.40 15.95
N SER A 96 -21.35 -10.18 17.21
CA SER A 96 -22.03 -11.21 18.00
C SER A 96 -23.40 -11.59 17.42
N THR A 97 -24.12 -10.62 16.84
CA THR A 97 -25.42 -10.87 16.18
C THR A 97 -25.24 -11.61 14.85
N THR A 98 -24.21 -11.29 14.07
CA THR A 98 -23.96 -11.94 12.78
C THR A 98 -23.54 -13.41 12.95
N VAL A 99 -22.70 -13.72 13.96
CA VAL A 99 -22.38 -15.11 14.32
C VAL A 99 -23.63 -15.87 14.79
N GLY A 100 -24.51 -15.22 15.56
CA GLY A 100 -25.80 -15.79 15.97
C GLY A 100 -26.68 -16.16 14.76
N THR A 101 -26.79 -15.28 13.76
CA THR A 101 -27.61 -15.54 12.56
C THR A 101 -27.04 -16.63 11.66
N THR A 102 -25.71 -16.72 11.52
CA THR A 102 -25.05 -17.77 10.73
C THR A 102 -25.16 -19.14 11.39
N VAL A 103 -25.00 -19.23 12.71
CA VAL A 103 -25.24 -20.47 13.47
C VAL A 103 -26.71 -20.87 13.40
N THR A 104 -27.64 -19.90 13.50
CA THR A 104 -29.08 -20.15 13.39
C THR A 104 -29.46 -20.67 11.99
N ASN A 105 -28.91 -20.07 10.93
CA ASN A 105 -29.15 -20.51 9.56
C ASN A 105 -28.48 -21.86 9.22
N PHE A 106 -27.30 -22.12 9.79
CA PHE A 106 -26.64 -23.43 9.68
C PHE A 106 -27.44 -24.52 10.43
N ALA A 107 -27.95 -24.22 11.63
CA ALA A 107 -28.81 -25.12 12.38
C ALA A 107 -30.15 -25.35 11.64
N ALA A 108 -30.76 -24.30 11.10
CA ALA A 108 -31.97 -24.40 10.29
C ALA A 108 -31.76 -25.29 9.05
N ALA A 109 -30.62 -25.15 8.36
CA ALA A 109 -30.30 -25.93 7.16
C ALA A 109 -29.94 -27.40 7.46
N ASN A 110 -29.22 -27.69 8.55
CA ASN A 110 -28.80 -29.06 8.89
C ASN A 110 -29.84 -29.85 9.69
N LEU A 111 -30.79 -29.18 10.34
CA LEU A 111 -31.88 -29.82 11.06
C LEU A 111 -33.15 -29.98 10.20
N GLN A 112 -33.19 -29.39 9.00
CA GLN A 112 -34.22 -29.64 8.00
C GLN A 112 -34.30 -31.14 7.67
N GLY A 113 -35.46 -31.75 7.93
CA GLY A 113 -35.69 -33.18 7.69
C GLY A 113 -35.33 -34.10 8.86
N THR A 114 -34.91 -33.56 10.01
CA THR A 114 -34.73 -34.33 11.26
C THR A 114 -35.95 -34.19 12.18
N ASN A 115 -36.19 -35.16 13.08
CA ASN A 115 -37.25 -35.08 14.10
C ASN A 115 -36.94 -34.07 15.23
N LEU A 116 -35.93 -33.22 15.06
CA LEU A 116 -35.52 -32.22 16.03
C LEU A 116 -36.13 -30.86 15.67
N PRO A 117 -36.46 -29.99 16.66
CA PRO A 117 -36.95 -28.65 16.38
C PRO A 117 -35.89 -27.83 15.62
N ALA A 118 -36.14 -27.54 14.34
CA ALA A 118 -35.28 -26.68 13.54
C ALA A 118 -35.70 -25.20 13.75
N PRO A 119 -34.76 -24.29 14.04
CA PRO A 119 -35.04 -22.86 14.08
C PRO A 119 -35.42 -22.34 12.68
N ALA A 120 -36.24 -21.30 12.61
CA ALA A 120 -36.60 -20.69 11.33
C ALA A 120 -35.38 -19.95 10.72
N PRO A 121 -35.13 -20.07 9.41
CA PRO A 121 -34.05 -19.35 8.74
C PRO A 121 -34.30 -17.84 8.82
N VAL A 122 -33.29 -17.09 9.24
CA VAL A 122 -33.31 -15.63 9.36
C VAL A 122 -32.62 -15.04 8.13
N GLN A 123 -33.26 -14.08 7.46
CA GLN A 123 -32.67 -13.36 6.32
C GLN A 123 -31.31 -12.76 6.71
N PRO A 124 -30.24 -12.90 5.90
CA PRO A 124 -28.98 -12.24 6.17
C PRO A 124 -29.21 -10.73 6.30
N LYS A 125 -28.76 -10.13 7.41
CA LYS A 125 -28.78 -8.67 7.55
C LYS A 125 -27.97 -8.07 6.39
N PRO A 126 -28.49 -7.07 5.66
CA PRO A 126 -27.74 -6.44 4.58
C PRO A 126 -26.40 -5.92 5.11
N ILE A 127 -25.36 -5.97 4.27
CA ILE A 127 -24.00 -5.51 4.63
C ILE A 127 -24.10 -4.08 5.14
N GLN A 128 -23.78 -3.90 6.41
CA GLN A 128 -23.87 -2.60 7.06
C GLN A 128 -22.53 -1.89 6.89
N HIS A 129 -22.49 -0.98 5.92
CA HIS A 129 -21.36 -0.10 5.69
C HIS A 129 -21.14 0.86 6.86
N LYS A 130 -19.87 1.10 7.22
CA LYS A 130 -19.44 1.83 8.42
C LYS A 130 -18.76 3.16 8.12
N THR A 131 -18.93 3.67 6.91
CA THR A 131 -18.51 5.03 6.58
C THR A 131 -19.36 6.07 7.32
N LEU A 132 -18.80 7.28 7.51
CA LEU A 132 -19.52 8.42 8.09
C LEU A 132 -20.83 8.73 7.33
N PRO A 133 -20.87 8.79 5.98
CA PRO A 133 -22.12 8.98 5.24
C PRO A 133 -23.23 7.98 5.60
N HIS A 134 -22.89 6.68 5.72
CA HIS A 134 -23.87 5.66 6.09
C HIS A 134 -24.38 5.86 7.53
N ALA A 135 -23.52 6.32 8.44
CA ALA A 135 -23.91 6.60 9.81
C ALA A 135 -24.88 7.78 9.91
N LEU A 136 -24.62 8.86 9.18
CA LEU A 136 -25.51 10.03 9.13
C LEU A 136 -26.88 9.69 8.51
N TYR A 137 -26.88 8.89 7.44
CA TYR A 137 -28.11 8.35 6.86
C TYR A 137 -28.91 7.53 7.88
N ARG A 138 -28.28 6.55 8.55
CA ARG A 138 -28.94 5.73 9.57
C ARG A 138 -29.50 6.54 10.73
N ALA A 139 -28.72 7.48 11.26
CA ALA A 139 -29.17 8.36 12.34
C ALA A 139 -30.43 9.15 11.94
N SER A 140 -30.48 9.61 10.68
CA SER A 140 -31.65 10.31 10.14
C SER A 140 -32.87 9.41 10.03
N LEU A 141 -32.70 8.17 9.56
CA LEU A 141 -33.80 7.18 9.49
C LEU A 141 -34.35 6.82 10.87
N THR A 142 -33.47 6.61 11.86
CA THR A 142 -33.89 6.34 13.24
C THR A 142 -34.68 7.52 13.79
N ALA A 143 -34.19 8.75 13.62
CA ALA A 143 -34.87 9.95 14.09
C ALA A 143 -36.26 10.13 13.40
N VAL A 144 -36.35 9.90 12.09
CA VAL A 144 -37.64 9.91 11.37
C VAL A 144 -38.61 8.88 11.93
N THR A 145 -38.13 7.67 12.22
CA THR A 145 -38.95 6.59 12.77
C THR A 145 -39.49 6.96 14.16
N ASP A 146 -38.61 7.46 15.04
CA ASP A 146 -38.96 7.82 16.41
C ASP A 146 -39.93 9.01 16.45
N LEU A 147 -39.70 10.03 15.62
CA LEU A 147 -40.58 11.19 15.51
C LEU A 147 -41.94 10.81 14.95
N SER A 148 -41.99 9.99 13.90
CA SER A 148 -43.24 9.52 13.29
C SER A 148 -44.06 8.65 14.23
N ALA A 149 -43.40 7.90 15.12
CA ALA A 149 -44.06 7.12 16.16
C ALA A 149 -44.63 8.01 17.28
N ALA A 150 -43.96 9.11 17.59
CA ALA A 150 -44.39 10.06 18.63
C ALA A 150 -45.49 11.02 18.16
N SER A 151 -45.42 11.52 16.92
CA SER A 151 -46.37 12.46 16.35
C SER A 151 -46.45 12.31 14.83
N LYS A 152 -47.67 12.34 14.28
CA LYS A 152 -47.90 12.29 12.83
C LYS A 152 -47.74 13.64 12.12
N ASP A 153 -47.63 14.74 12.86
CA ASP A 153 -47.59 16.11 12.33
C ASP A 153 -46.29 16.84 12.71
N ASP A 154 -45.20 16.08 12.84
CA ASP A 154 -43.90 16.63 13.18
C ASP A 154 -43.23 17.31 11.97
N LYS A 155 -42.89 18.59 12.13
CA LYS A 155 -42.31 19.42 11.05
C LYS A 155 -40.85 19.08 10.74
N LEU A 156 -40.15 18.40 11.65
CA LEU A 156 -38.74 18.03 11.49
C LEU A 156 -38.58 16.74 10.68
N THR A 157 -39.56 15.84 10.74
CA THR A 157 -39.62 14.58 9.99
C THR A 157 -39.36 14.72 8.49
N PRO A 158 -40.04 15.63 7.74
CA PRO A 158 -39.74 15.82 6.32
C PRO A 158 -38.33 16.36 6.06
N ALA A 159 -37.81 17.23 6.92
CA ALA A 159 -36.45 17.77 6.79
C ALA A 159 -35.38 16.70 7.01
N LEU A 160 -35.56 15.84 8.03
CA LEU A 160 -34.68 14.69 8.27
C LEU A 160 -34.77 13.64 7.17
N THR A 161 -35.94 13.50 6.53
CA THR A 161 -36.13 12.61 5.38
C THR A 161 -35.32 13.11 4.18
N ALA A 162 -35.41 14.40 3.85
CA ALA A 162 -34.63 15.02 2.77
C ALA A 162 -33.11 14.95 3.03
N TYR A 163 -32.69 15.27 4.26
CA TYR A 163 -31.29 15.15 4.69
C TYR A 163 -30.78 13.70 4.60
N GLY A 164 -31.54 12.73 5.10
CA GLY A 164 -31.22 11.31 5.01
C GLY A 164 -31.06 10.84 3.56
N ALA A 165 -31.98 11.22 2.68
CA ALA A 165 -31.93 10.86 1.26
C ALA A 165 -30.69 11.42 0.55
N ALA A 166 -30.24 12.62 0.89
CA ALA A 166 -28.97 13.16 0.38
C ALA A 166 -27.77 12.32 0.87
N TRP A 167 -27.73 11.97 2.15
CA TRP A 167 -26.65 11.17 2.71
C TRP A 167 -26.63 9.73 2.24
N GLU A 168 -27.77 9.15 1.85
CA GLU A 168 -27.82 7.85 1.16
C GLU A 168 -27.08 7.89 -0.18
N LYS A 169 -27.32 8.94 -0.99
CA LYS A 169 -26.61 9.15 -2.27
C LYS A 169 -25.11 9.36 -2.04
N ILE A 170 -24.74 10.18 -1.05
CA ILE A 170 -23.34 10.43 -0.69
C ILE A 170 -22.66 9.15 -0.21
N ALA A 171 -23.39 8.30 0.53
CA ALA A 171 -22.89 7.04 1.03
C ALA A 171 -22.56 6.05 -0.10
N ALA A 172 -23.43 5.94 -1.11
CA ALA A 172 -23.15 5.16 -2.31
C ALA A 172 -21.93 5.71 -3.08
N ALA A 173 -21.87 7.04 -3.25
CA ALA A 173 -20.74 7.69 -3.92
C ALA A 173 -19.41 7.48 -3.18
N ARG A 174 -19.43 7.43 -1.84
CA ARG A 174 -18.24 7.14 -1.02
C ARG A 174 -17.68 5.74 -1.31
N LEU A 175 -18.54 4.73 -1.40
CA LEU A 175 -18.09 3.37 -1.72
C LEU A 175 -17.47 3.30 -3.12
N GLN A 176 -18.05 4.01 -4.09
CA GLN A 176 -17.49 4.10 -5.44
C GLN A 176 -16.14 4.81 -5.46
N GLN A 177 -16.00 5.89 -4.69
CA GLN A 177 -14.73 6.61 -4.53
C GLN A 177 -13.65 5.69 -3.97
N ASP A 178 -13.94 5.03 -2.85
CA ASP A 178 -12.97 4.18 -2.16
C ASP A 178 -12.55 3.00 -3.05
N GLU A 179 -13.50 2.40 -3.77
CA GLU A 179 -13.23 1.35 -4.76
C GLU A 179 -12.30 1.83 -5.87
N ALA A 180 -12.64 2.95 -6.52
CA ALA A 180 -11.85 3.50 -7.62
C ALA A 180 -10.44 3.91 -7.17
N ILE A 181 -10.30 4.52 -5.99
CA ILE A 181 -8.98 4.84 -5.43
C ILE A 181 -8.19 3.57 -5.13
N ARG A 182 -8.85 2.51 -4.66
CA ARG A 182 -8.18 1.24 -4.37
C ARG A 182 -7.69 0.54 -5.63
N SER A 183 -8.53 0.42 -6.66
CA SER A 183 -8.20 -0.31 -7.90
C SER A 183 -7.31 0.50 -8.84
N GLU A 184 -7.59 1.79 -9.03
CA GLU A 184 -6.95 2.60 -10.08
C GLU A 184 -5.75 3.42 -9.59
N PHE A 185 -5.66 3.69 -8.28
CA PHE A 185 -4.53 4.42 -7.70
C PHE A 185 -3.65 3.54 -6.82
N LEU A 186 -4.19 3.00 -5.72
CA LEU A 186 -3.37 2.34 -4.69
C LEU A 186 -2.66 1.08 -5.20
N GLN A 187 -3.39 0.23 -5.92
CA GLN A 187 -2.81 -1.01 -6.48
C GLN A 187 -1.71 -0.71 -7.51
N PRO A 188 -1.94 0.07 -8.58
CA PRO A 188 -0.89 0.44 -9.54
C PRO A 188 0.28 1.19 -8.89
N TRP A 189 0.02 2.11 -7.97
CA TRP A 189 1.07 2.87 -7.29
C TRP A 189 1.98 1.98 -6.43
N GLN A 190 1.39 1.01 -5.72
CA GLN A 190 2.14 -0.02 -4.98
C GLN A 190 2.89 -0.96 -5.93
N GLN A 191 2.31 -1.29 -7.09
CA GLN A 191 2.95 -2.12 -8.11
C GLN A 191 4.20 -1.42 -8.65
N THR A 192 4.13 -0.17 -9.12
CA THR A 192 5.30 0.59 -9.59
C THR A 192 6.43 0.64 -8.54
N LEU A 193 6.09 0.78 -7.26
CA LEU A 193 7.06 0.77 -6.15
C LEU A 193 7.72 -0.60 -5.96
N SER A 194 6.94 -1.68 -6.00
CA SER A 194 7.40 -3.04 -5.70
C SER A 194 8.08 -3.74 -6.88
N THR A 195 7.81 -3.32 -8.12
CA THR A 195 8.42 -3.86 -9.34
C THR A 195 9.49 -2.92 -9.88
N ASN A 196 9.07 -1.81 -10.50
CA ASN A 196 9.94 -0.99 -11.35
C ASN A 196 11.03 -0.31 -10.52
N ILE A 197 10.61 0.38 -9.44
CA ILE A 197 11.54 1.06 -8.53
C ILE A 197 12.42 0.04 -7.78
N SER A 198 11.86 -1.08 -7.34
CA SER A 198 12.60 -2.15 -6.65
C SER A 198 13.73 -2.74 -7.51
N VAL A 199 13.48 -2.95 -8.80
CA VAL A 199 14.49 -3.44 -9.75
C VAL A 199 15.64 -2.44 -9.92
N ALA A 200 15.35 -1.14 -10.04
CA ALA A 200 16.38 -0.11 -10.11
C ALA A 200 17.22 -0.03 -8.81
N ILE A 201 16.60 -0.17 -7.63
CA ILE A 201 17.32 -0.22 -6.35
C ILE A 201 18.26 -1.43 -6.29
N LYS A 202 17.79 -2.61 -6.73
CA LYS A 202 18.61 -3.83 -6.76
C LYS A 202 19.80 -3.68 -7.70
N ALA A 203 19.61 -3.06 -8.87
CA ALA A 203 20.69 -2.79 -9.81
C ALA A 203 21.73 -1.83 -9.21
N ARG A 204 21.30 -0.77 -8.51
CA ARG A 204 22.21 0.13 -7.78
C ARG A 204 23.00 -0.59 -6.69
N GLN A 205 22.34 -1.47 -5.94
CA GLN A 205 23.04 -2.30 -4.96
C GLN A 205 24.08 -3.22 -5.62
N ALA A 206 23.79 -3.75 -6.81
CA ALA A 206 24.75 -4.56 -7.56
C ALA A 206 25.98 -3.74 -8.00
N VAL A 207 25.79 -2.50 -8.48
CA VAL A 207 26.89 -1.57 -8.79
C VAL A 207 27.74 -1.26 -7.57
N ARG A 208 27.10 -1.00 -6.42
CA ARG A 208 27.82 -0.77 -5.17
C ARG A 208 28.67 -1.98 -4.78
N THR A 209 28.14 -3.20 -4.94
CA THR A 209 28.88 -4.42 -4.66
C THR A 209 30.04 -4.62 -5.62
N SER A 210 29.85 -4.45 -6.94
CA SER A 210 30.96 -4.60 -7.91
C SER A 210 32.04 -3.54 -7.74
N ARG A 211 31.67 -2.31 -7.34
CA ARG A 211 32.64 -1.27 -6.99
C ARG A 211 33.53 -1.71 -5.83
N LEU A 212 32.94 -2.27 -4.78
CA LEU A 212 33.68 -2.82 -3.62
C LEU A 212 34.57 -4.00 -4.01
N GLU A 213 34.09 -4.86 -4.91
CA GLU A 213 34.87 -5.99 -5.44
C GLU A 213 36.09 -5.51 -6.25
N LEU A 214 35.92 -4.48 -7.08
CA LEU A 214 37.02 -3.85 -7.81
C LEU A 214 38.03 -3.19 -6.86
N ASP A 215 37.55 -2.43 -5.87
CA ASP A 215 38.40 -1.80 -4.85
C ASP A 215 39.22 -2.86 -4.09
N ALA A 216 38.61 -4.00 -3.75
CA ALA A 216 39.31 -5.13 -3.12
C ALA A 216 40.35 -5.80 -4.05
N ALA A 217 40.01 -6.02 -5.33
CA ALA A 217 40.93 -6.58 -6.32
C ALA A 217 42.16 -5.66 -6.54
N LYS A 218 41.94 -4.34 -6.59
CA LYS A 218 43.00 -3.32 -6.67
C LYS A 218 43.92 -3.32 -5.43
N GLN A 219 43.38 -3.57 -4.24
CA GLN A 219 44.21 -3.74 -3.04
C GLN A 219 45.05 -5.02 -3.08
N ILE A 220 44.46 -6.13 -3.56
CA ILE A 220 45.16 -7.41 -3.69
C ILE A 220 46.35 -7.29 -4.64
N ILE A 221 46.15 -6.73 -5.84
CA ILE A 221 47.25 -6.53 -6.80
C ILE A 221 48.35 -5.62 -6.23
N HIS A 222 47.99 -4.61 -5.43
CA HIS A 222 48.96 -3.76 -4.74
C HIS A 222 49.78 -4.55 -3.70
N SER A 223 49.14 -5.43 -2.94
CA SER A 223 49.81 -6.28 -1.93
C SER A 223 50.74 -7.34 -2.54
N LEU A 224 50.48 -7.76 -3.78
CA LEU A 224 51.22 -8.81 -4.47
C LEU A 224 52.38 -8.28 -5.35
N LYS A 225 52.72 -6.99 -5.26
CA LYS A 225 53.83 -6.37 -6.02
C LYS A 225 55.20 -7.06 -5.81
N SER A 226 55.41 -7.71 -4.67
CA SER A 226 56.63 -8.47 -4.35
C SER A 226 56.48 -9.99 -4.55
N ALA A 227 55.30 -10.47 -4.94
CA ALA A 227 55.04 -11.88 -5.17
C ALA A 227 55.55 -12.34 -6.55
N GLY A 228 55.69 -13.66 -6.74
CA GLY A 228 56.17 -14.23 -7.99
C GLY A 228 55.24 -13.96 -9.20
N PRO A 229 55.77 -14.03 -10.45
CA PRO A 229 55.06 -13.60 -11.66
C PRO A 229 53.68 -14.23 -11.87
N ALA A 230 53.53 -15.51 -11.56
CA ALA A 230 52.26 -16.23 -11.69
C ALA A 230 51.14 -15.68 -10.79
N LYS A 231 51.48 -15.18 -9.58
CA LYS A 231 50.49 -14.59 -8.66
C LYS A 231 50.11 -13.16 -9.07
N GLN A 232 51.04 -12.44 -9.69
CA GLN A 232 50.77 -11.10 -10.23
C GLN A 232 49.84 -11.18 -11.44
N GLU A 233 50.04 -12.17 -12.30
CA GLU A 233 49.18 -12.37 -13.47
C GLU A 233 47.75 -12.74 -13.06
N ALA A 234 47.59 -13.66 -12.11
CA ALA A 234 46.26 -14.01 -11.59
C ALA A 234 45.53 -12.79 -10.99
N ALA A 235 46.25 -11.91 -10.29
CA ALA A 235 45.67 -10.68 -9.73
C ALA A 235 45.31 -9.65 -10.81
N ARG A 236 46.05 -9.58 -11.93
CA ARG A 236 45.70 -8.71 -13.08
C ARG A 236 44.38 -9.13 -13.71
N ILE A 237 44.23 -10.43 -13.97
CA ILE A 237 42.99 -11.00 -14.52
C ILE A 237 41.81 -10.76 -13.58
N GLU A 238 42.00 -10.86 -12.27
CA GLU A 238 40.94 -10.58 -11.29
C GLU A 238 40.49 -9.11 -11.30
N VAL A 239 41.43 -8.17 -11.44
CA VAL A 239 41.11 -6.74 -11.60
C VAL A 239 40.36 -6.49 -12.90
N GLU A 240 40.83 -7.01 -14.03
CA GLU A 240 40.19 -6.85 -15.34
C GLU A 240 38.73 -7.37 -15.32
N ASN A 241 38.50 -8.57 -14.77
CA ASN A 241 37.15 -9.11 -14.63
C ASN A 241 36.24 -8.26 -13.73
N ALA A 242 36.79 -7.66 -12.68
CA ALA A 242 36.04 -6.78 -11.78
C ALA A 242 35.73 -5.42 -12.41
N GLU A 243 36.61 -4.91 -13.28
CA GLU A 243 36.38 -3.68 -14.06
C GLU A 243 35.25 -3.89 -15.08
N ASP A 244 35.30 -4.98 -15.84
CA ASP A 244 34.25 -5.32 -16.82
C ASP A 244 32.89 -5.50 -16.15
N ASP A 245 32.84 -6.20 -15.01
CA ASP A 245 31.60 -6.41 -14.26
C ASP A 245 31.05 -5.09 -13.67
N LEU A 246 31.91 -4.18 -13.22
CA LEU A 246 31.50 -2.85 -12.78
C LEU A 246 30.91 -2.03 -13.93
N VAL A 247 31.55 -2.03 -15.10
CA VAL A 247 31.06 -1.32 -16.30
C VAL A 247 29.68 -1.86 -16.67
N GLN A 248 29.55 -3.18 -16.82
CA GLN A 248 28.30 -3.82 -17.21
C GLN A 248 27.16 -3.53 -16.21
N LYS A 249 27.40 -3.69 -14.91
CA LYS A 249 26.39 -3.41 -13.88
C LYS A 249 25.99 -1.93 -13.86
N THR A 250 26.94 -1.03 -14.12
CA THR A 250 26.67 0.41 -14.17
C THR A 250 25.78 0.75 -15.35
N GLU A 251 26.06 0.23 -16.54
CA GLU A 251 25.22 0.43 -17.73
C GLU A 251 23.79 -0.10 -17.51
N VAL A 252 23.65 -1.31 -16.98
CA VAL A 252 22.35 -1.91 -16.65
C VAL A 252 21.59 -1.06 -15.64
N ALA A 253 22.26 -0.59 -14.58
CA ALA A 253 21.63 0.26 -13.57
C ALA A 253 21.20 1.62 -14.16
N ILE A 254 22.00 2.25 -15.01
CA ILE A 254 21.62 3.49 -15.71
C ILE A 254 20.36 3.28 -16.53
N GLN A 255 20.31 2.21 -17.33
CA GLN A 255 19.16 1.92 -18.18
C GLN A 255 17.88 1.73 -17.34
N LEU A 256 17.97 0.95 -16.25
CA LEU A 256 16.83 0.70 -15.37
C LEU A 256 16.37 1.97 -14.63
N MET A 257 17.29 2.82 -14.18
CA MET A 257 16.95 4.08 -13.53
C MET A 257 16.25 5.03 -14.52
N LYS A 258 16.74 5.14 -15.76
CA LYS A 258 16.08 5.93 -16.81
C LYS A 258 14.67 5.40 -17.11
N THR A 259 14.52 4.09 -17.31
CA THR A 259 13.21 3.47 -17.51
C THR A 259 12.22 3.73 -16.37
N VAL A 260 12.69 3.75 -15.13
CA VAL A 260 11.85 4.08 -13.96
C VAL A 260 11.43 5.54 -13.97
N LEU A 261 12.33 6.47 -14.30
CA LEU A 261 12.07 7.91 -14.33
C LEU A 261 11.16 8.32 -15.49
N ASP A 262 11.23 7.61 -16.62
CA ASP A 262 10.44 7.88 -17.82
C ASP A 262 9.08 7.14 -17.81
N ASN A 263 8.78 6.34 -16.78
CA ASN A 263 7.52 5.62 -16.67
C ASN A 263 6.35 6.62 -16.50
N PRO A 264 5.37 6.68 -17.42
CA PRO A 264 4.24 7.59 -17.31
C PRO A 264 3.16 7.13 -16.31
N GLU A 265 3.24 5.88 -15.84
CA GLU A 265 2.24 5.25 -14.97
C GLU A 265 1.93 6.04 -13.69
N PRO A 266 2.91 6.57 -12.91
CA PRO A 266 2.59 7.37 -11.73
C PRO A 266 1.74 8.61 -12.04
N ILE A 267 1.97 9.26 -13.19
CA ILE A 267 1.17 10.41 -13.61
C ILE A 267 -0.27 9.99 -13.93
N LYS A 268 -0.45 8.85 -14.59
CA LYS A 268 -1.78 8.29 -14.86
C LYS A 268 -2.51 7.92 -13.57
N ASN A 269 -1.82 7.27 -12.63
CA ASN A 269 -2.37 6.89 -11.33
C ASN A 269 -2.84 8.14 -10.55
N LEU A 270 -2.06 9.22 -10.56
CA LEU A 270 -2.46 10.49 -9.94
C LEU A 270 -3.71 11.09 -10.60
N ASN A 271 -3.85 10.97 -11.92
CA ASN A 271 -5.07 11.41 -12.61
C ASN A 271 -6.30 10.63 -12.13
N GLU A 272 -6.21 9.30 -12.04
CA GLU A 272 -7.33 8.48 -11.56
C GLU A 272 -7.69 8.77 -10.09
N LEU A 273 -6.70 9.08 -9.24
CA LEU A 273 -6.95 9.56 -7.87
C LEU A 273 -7.78 10.85 -7.88
N ILE A 274 -7.34 11.85 -8.66
CA ILE A 274 -8.03 13.15 -8.77
C ILE A 274 -9.45 12.95 -9.29
N LYS A 275 -9.62 12.11 -10.31
CA LYS A 275 -10.92 11.82 -10.92
C LYS A 275 -11.88 11.16 -9.93
N ALA A 276 -11.43 10.16 -9.18
CA ALA A 276 -12.25 9.52 -8.15
C ALA A 276 -12.69 10.52 -7.06
N GLN A 277 -11.78 11.40 -6.63
CA GLN A 277 -12.08 12.47 -5.68
C GLN A 277 -13.05 13.50 -6.24
N LEU A 278 -12.84 13.94 -7.49
CA LEU A 278 -13.69 14.92 -8.15
C LEU A 278 -15.13 14.42 -8.29
N VAL A 279 -15.31 13.18 -8.74
CA VAL A 279 -16.64 12.56 -8.87
C VAL A 279 -17.36 12.55 -7.53
N PHE A 280 -16.70 12.08 -6.46
CA PHE A 280 -17.29 12.08 -5.12
C PHE A 280 -17.70 13.48 -4.64
N HIS A 281 -16.82 14.47 -4.78
CA HIS A 281 -17.10 15.82 -4.33
C HIS A 281 -18.21 16.49 -5.15
N ALA A 282 -18.26 16.25 -6.46
CA ALA A 282 -19.33 16.74 -7.32
C ALA A 282 -20.69 16.13 -6.93
N THR A 283 -20.77 14.81 -6.76
CA THR A 283 -22.00 14.13 -6.31
C THR A 283 -22.44 14.61 -4.93
N THR A 284 -21.49 14.86 -4.02
CA THR A 284 -21.78 15.39 -2.69
C THR A 284 -22.35 16.80 -2.76
N ALA A 285 -21.75 17.69 -3.56
CA ALA A 285 -22.23 19.05 -3.74
C ALA A 285 -23.64 19.08 -4.33
N GLU A 286 -23.91 18.24 -5.34
CA GLU A 286 -25.23 18.12 -5.95
C GLU A 286 -26.28 17.62 -4.95
N ALA A 287 -25.98 16.54 -4.21
CA ALA A 287 -26.91 15.95 -3.24
C ALA A 287 -27.24 16.91 -2.09
N LEU A 288 -26.25 17.61 -1.54
CA LEU A 288 -26.46 18.57 -0.46
C LEU A 288 -27.18 19.84 -0.95
N SER A 289 -26.87 20.32 -2.16
CA SER A 289 -27.56 21.48 -2.76
C SER A 289 -29.06 21.21 -2.92
N ALA A 290 -29.43 20.02 -3.42
CA ALA A 290 -30.82 19.62 -3.54
C ALA A 290 -31.54 19.57 -2.17
N ALA A 291 -30.94 18.89 -1.18
CA ALA A 291 -31.52 18.81 0.16
C ALA A 291 -31.59 20.16 0.87
N GLN A 292 -30.61 21.05 0.66
CA GLN A 292 -30.65 22.41 1.20
C GLN A 292 -31.87 23.17 0.68
N GLY A 293 -32.13 23.13 -0.63
CA GLY A 293 -33.30 23.80 -1.21
C GLY A 293 -34.61 23.29 -0.61
N GLU A 294 -34.78 21.97 -0.48
CA GLU A 294 -35.96 21.37 0.15
C GLU A 294 -36.10 21.82 1.63
N ILE A 295 -35.01 21.82 2.39
CA ILE A 295 -35.03 22.20 3.81
C ILE A 295 -35.28 23.70 4.00
N GLU A 296 -34.80 24.56 3.10
CA GLU A 296 -35.08 26.00 3.12
C GLU A 296 -36.59 26.26 2.95
N GLU A 297 -37.24 25.59 1.99
CA GLU A 297 -38.69 25.68 1.80
C GLU A 297 -39.46 25.20 3.05
N LEU A 298 -39.04 24.06 3.62
CA LEU A 298 -39.63 23.54 4.85
C LEU A 298 -39.46 24.51 6.03
N SER A 299 -38.28 25.15 6.15
CA SER A 299 -37.98 26.12 7.20
C SER A 299 -38.89 27.34 7.11
N VAL A 300 -39.04 27.93 5.92
CA VAL A 300 -39.93 29.08 5.69
C VAL A 300 -41.38 28.73 6.03
N SER A 301 -41.85 27.55 5.62
CA SER A 301 -43.19 27.06 5.93
C SER A 301 -43.41 26.86 7.43
N ALA A 302 -42.41 26.27 8.11
CA ALA A 302 -42.44 26.03 9.55
C ALA A 302 -42.49 27.35 10.35
N GLU A 303 -41.68 28.34 9.97
CA GLU A 303 -41.67 29.67 10.56
C GLU A 303 -42.99 30.41 10.36
N ALA A 304 -43.52 30.41 9.14
CA ALA A 304 -44.80 31.06 8.83
C ALA A 304 -45.94 30.47 9.68
N SER A 305 -45.96 29.15 9.82
CA SER A 305 -46.93 28.45 10.66
C SER A 305 -46.75 28.78 12.16
N PHE A 306 -45.50 28.88 12.62
CA PHE A 306 -45.21 29.25 14.01
C PHE A 306 -45.65 30.68 14.32
N ARG A 307 -45.38 31.66 13.44
CA ARG A 307 -45.82 33.05 13.61
C ARG A 307 -47.35 33.15 13.68
N LYS A 308 -48.06 32.52 12.73
CA LYS A 308 -49.54 32.47 12.72
C LYS A 308 -50.13 31.91 14.02
N SER A 309 -49.51 30.89 14.62
CA SER A 309 -49.99 30.31 15.89
C SER A 309 -49.86 31.24 17.11
N ARG A 310 -49.12 32.34 17.00
CA ARG A 310 -48.85 33.29 18.09
C ARG A 310 -49.56 34.63 17.92
N ASP A 311 -50.14 34.89 16.76
CA ASP A 311 -50.92 36.10 16.45
C ASP A 311 -52.42 35.96 16.87
N HIS A 312 -52.79 34.83 17.48
CA HIS A 312 -54.09 34.53 18.11
C HIS A 312 -53.94 34.38 19.61
#